data_AF-A0A1I8NSW1-F1
#
_entry.id   AF-A0A1I8NSW1-F1
#
_cell.length_a   1.000
_cell.length_b   1.000
_cell.length_c   1.000
_cell.angle_alpha   90.00
_cell.angle_beta   90.00
_cell.angle_gamma   90.00
#
_symmetry.space_group_name_H-M   'P 1'
#
loop_
_entity.id
_entity.type
_entity.pdbx_description
1 polymer ?
#
loop_
_entity_poly.entity_id
_entity_poly.type
_entity_poly.pdbx_seq_one_letter_code
_entity_poly.pdbx_strand_id
1 'polypeptide(L)'
;MTKQRRHSIRDGGHKPNACLDTQPRFSMEVSDFVVAAAATATGPRNSLVLHLSYHHLLVFLSGVLAACFYYHSPWTQANQRQLQHLPTAHYLQVRDDFAIYSKEREREFEEGQQAIKEFQGNMGAAVAQLHEDEANIKEALATLKLGQTMREAGKEDKAQRLYEHAHALAPKHPEVLLRYGEYLEKRDVVLADQYYFQALTINPSCSEALTHRQRTAAIVQSIDDRRLLELDRKRDALSGIHESNAALRRAKKEAYFQHIYHSVGIEGNTMTLAQTRSILETRMAVDGKSIDEHNEILGLDLAMKYINDSLVNKMEINLKDIMEIHRRVLGHVDPIEGGEFRRTQVYVGGHIPPGPGDLSILMRHFENWLNSEQVLSLHPIKHAALAHYKLVHIHPFIDGNGRTSRLLMNTLLMRAGYPPVIIPKQQRHKYYQYLQIANEGDIRPFVRFIADCTEKTLDLYLWATSDLPQQISMLEQTENTLANIDKLLTPTVTGPATDKTVKTSPATTTNVPSSKSNQNNNILEGDFFDSGSGEIS
;
A
#
# COMPACT_ATOMS: atom_id res chain seq x y z
N MET A 1 -37.29 -20.29 65.92
CA MET A 1 -38.34 -19.28 66.16
C MET A 1 -38.97 -18.90 64.82
N THR A 2 -40.09 -19.55 64.49
CA THR A 2 -41.40 -18.91 64.21
C THR A 2 -41.40 -18.01 62.97
N LYS A 3 -41.83 -18.53 61.82
CA LYS A 3 -43.23 -18.60 61.32
C LYS A 3 -43.76 -17.23 60.87
N GLN A 4 -44.10 -17.12 59.59
CA GLN A 4 -45.50 -16.94 59.19
C GLN A 4 -45.73 -17.28 57.70
N ARG A 5 -46.46 -18.39 57.49
CA ARG A 5 -47.33 -18.65 56.33
C ARG A 5 -48.70 -18.02 56.61
N ARG A 6 -49.39 -17.53 55.58
CA ARG A 6 -50.85 -17.67 55.32
C ARG A 6 -51.03 -17.66 53.79
N HIS A 7 -51.46 -18.76 53.16
CA HIS A 7 -52.86 -19.16 52.90
C HIS A 7 -53.59 -18.18 51.96
N SER A 8 -54.45 -18.56 51.01
CA SER A 8 -54.95 -19.86 50.51
C SER A 8 -56.03 -19.53 49.47
N ILE A 9 -55.95 -20.14 48.28
CA ILE A 9 -56.99 -20.89 47.52
C ILE A 9 -58.46 -20.43 47.62
N ARG A 10 -59.10 -20.27 46.45
CA ARG A 10 -60.41 -20.85 45.98
C ARG A 10 -60.98 -19.98 44.83
N ASP A 11 -61.71 -20.45 43.83
CA ASP A 11 -62.29 -21.73 43.40
C ASP A 11 -62.54 -21.58 41.87
N GLY A 12 -62.32 -22.60 41.04
CA GLY A 12 -63.35 -23.56 40.60
C GLY A 12 -63.55 -23.39 39.08
N GLY A 13 -63.80 -24.38 38.23
CA GLY A 13 -64.09 -25.79 38.37
C GLY A 13 -64.82 -26.25 37.08
N HIS A 14 -64.24 -27.24 36.39
CA HIS A 14 -64.86 -28.25 35.52
C HIS A 14 -65.56 -27.92 34.17
N LYS A 15 -65.03 -28.61 33.14
CA LYS A 15 -65.57 -29.11 31.84
C LYS A 15 -66.95 -29.82 31.99
N PRO A 16 -67.76 -30.19 30.93
CA PRO A 16 -67.30 -30.75 29.64
C PRO A 16 -68.21 -30.64 28.37
N ASN A 17 -67.70 -31.24 27.28
CA ASN A 17 -68.38 -31.93 26.16
C ASN A 17 -68.85 -31.23 24.87
N ALA A 18 -68.42 -31.87 23.77
CA ALA A 18 -69.12 -32.20 22.51
C ALA A 18 -69.00 -31.28 21.28
N CYS A 19 -68.23 -31.79 20.30
CA CYS A 19 -68.61 -32.11 18.91
C CYS A 19 -69.26 -31.01 18.04
N LEU A 20 -68.62 -30.68 16.90
CA LEU A 20 -69.19 -30.86 15.55
C LEU A 20 -68.18 -30.42 14.47
N ASP A 21 -67.87 -31.39 13.59
CA ASP A 21 -67.44 -31.19 12.21
C ASP A 21 -68.37 -30.19 11.49
N THR A 22 -67.82 -29.30 10.67
CA THR A 22 -68.37 -28.91 9.36
C THR A 22 -67.53 -27.80 8.72
N GLN A 23 -67.02 -28.06 7.53
CA GLN A 23 -66.48 -27.03 6.63
C GLN A 23 -67.59 -26.08 6.17
N PRO A 24 -67.26 -24.82 5.83
CA PRO A 24 -67.99 -24.07 4.84
C PRO A 24 -67.14 -23.86 3.58
N ARG A 25 -67.53 -24.54 2.50
CA ARG A 25 -67.40 -23.98 1.15
C ARG A 25 -68.46 -22.89 1.01
N PHE A 26 -68.05 -21.66 0.69
CA PHE A 26 -68.91 -20.74 -0.05
C PHE A 26 -68.09 -19.96 -1.08
N SER A 27 -68.61 -20.03 -2.30
CA SER A 27 -68.21 -19.42 -3.56
C SER A 27 -68.05 -17.90 -3.47
N MET A 28 -66.93 -17.38 -3.97
CA MET A 28 -66.85 -16.00 -4.43
C MET A 28 -66.83 -16.00 -5.95
N GLU A 29 -67.80 -15.28 -6.50
CA GLU A 29 -68.01 -15.00 -7.92
C GLU A 29 -66.73 -14.45 -8.56
N VAL A 30 -66.44 -14.95 -9.77
CA VAL A 30 -65.33 -14.51 -10.59
C VAL A 30 -65.69 -13.15 -11.18
N SER A 31 -65.07 -12.08 -10.66
CA SER A 31 -65.05 -10.79 -11.35
C SER A 31 -63.91 -10.80 -12.37
N ASP A 32 -64.29 -10.94 -13.65
CA ASP A 32 -63.39 -10.85 -14.79
C ASP A 32 -62.78 -9.44 -14.85
N PHE A 33 -61.47 -9.33 -14.67
CA PHE A 33 -60.73 -8.10 -14.93
C PHE A 33 -60.26 -8.08 -16.39
N VAL A 34 -60.96 -7.29 -17.21
CA VAL A 34 -60.52 -6.94 -18.57
C VAL A 34 -59.48 -5.82 -18.49
N VAL A 35 -58.21 -6.13 -18.75
CA VAL A 35 -57.19 -5.10 -18.96
C VAL A 35 -57.20 -4.70 -20.44
N ALA A 36 -57.91 -3.62 -20.76
CA ALA A 36 -57.85 -3.01 -22.08
C ALA A 36 -56.62 -2.09 -22.17
N ALA A 37 -55.61 -2.51 -22.94
CA ALA A 37 -54.50 -1.64 -23.30
C ALA A 37 -54.99 -0.55 -24.27
N ALA A 38 -55.06 0.70 -23.81
CA ALA A 38 -55.27 1.85 -24.67
C ALA A 38 -53.97 2.18 -25.41
N ALA A 39 -53.88 1.79 -26.68
CA ALA A 39 -52.86 2.26 -27.60
C ALA A 39 -53.52 2.77 -28.88
N THR A 40 -53.10 3.97 -29.26
CA THR A 40 -53.55 4.79 -30.38
C THR A 40 -53.23 4.17 -31.75
N ALA A 41 -54.24 4.23 -32.63
CA ALA A 41 -54.19 4.33 -34.09
C ALA A 41 -53.44 3.27 -34.95
N THR A 42 -54.26 2.54 -35.73
CA THR A 42 -54.02 1.90 -37.05
C THR A 42 -53.34 0.52 -37.12
N GLY A 43 -54.16 -0.55 -37.32
CA GLY A 43 -53.74 -1.90 -37.74
C GLY A 43 -54.64 -3.04 -37.20
N PRO A 44 -54.90 -4.14 -37.95
CA PRO A 44 -55.93 -5.12 -37.60
C PRO A 44 -55.52 -6.03 -36.44
N ARG A 45 -56.48 -6.30 -35.54
CA ARG A 45 -56.29 -6.99 -34.26
C ARG A 45 -56.37 -8.51 -34.38
N ASN A 46 -55.27 -9.21 -34.06
CA ASN A 46 -55.32 -10.58 -33.54
C ASN A 46 -55.23 -10.50 -32.01
N SER A 47 -56.33 -10.76 -31.30
CA SER A 47 -56.34 -10.80 -29.84
C SER A 47 -55.76 -12.11 -29.34
N LEU A 48 -54.50 -12.09 -28.87
CA LEU A 48 -53.87 -13.19 -28.17
C LEU A 48 -54.38 -13.21 -26.73
N VAL A 49 -55.24 -14.17 -26.38
CA VAL A 49 -55.74 -14.35 -25.02
C VAL A 49 -54.73 -15.20 -24.24
N LEU A 50 -53.94 -14.57 -23.39
CA LEU A 50 -53.02 -15.24 -22.46
C LEU A 50 -53.79 -15.61 -21.18
N HIS A 51 -54.12 -16.89 -21.02
CA HIS A 51 -54.66 -17.41 -19.76
C HIS A 51 -53.54 -17.56 -18.73
N LEU A 52 -53.34 -16.54 -17.89
CA LEU A 52 -52.40 -16.59 -16.77
C LEU A 52 -53.14 -17.05 -15.51
N SER A 53 -52.75 -18.20 -14.94
CA SER A 53 -53.40 -18.71 -13.72
C SER A 53 -53.03 -17.84 -12.50
N TYR A 54 -53.97 -17.71 -11.56
CA TYR A 54 -53.80 -16.90 -10.34
C TYR A 54 -52.53 -17.23 -9.54
N HIS A 55 -52.07 -18.50 -9.58
CA HIS A 55 -50.82 -18.93 -8.96
C HIS A 55 -49.59 -18.28 -9.60
N HIS A 56 -49.57 -18.08 -10.92
CA HIS A 56 -48.46 -17.43 -11.61
C HIS A 56 -48.42 -15.93 -11.28
N LEU A 57 -49.58 -15.30 -11.11
CA LEU A 57 -49.67 -13.90 -10.69
C LEU A 57 -49.16 -13.71 -9.26
N LEU A 58 -49.49 -14.64 -8.35
CA LEU A 58 -49.01 -14.64 -6.96
C LEU A 58 -47.49 -14.83 -6.87
N VAL A 59 -46.92 -15.75 -7.65
CA VAL A 59 -45.46 -15.93 -7.72
C VAL A 59 -44.80 -14.68 -8.29
N PHE A 60 -45.36 -14.09 -9.34
CA PHE A 60 -44.83 -12.86 -9.93
C PHE A 60 -44.91 -11.68 -8.95
N LEU A 61 -46.02 -11.50 -8.23
CA LEU A 61 -46.18 -10.48 -7.19
C LEU A 61 -45.23 -10.70 -6.02
N SER A 62 -45.01 -11.95 -5.60
CA SER A 62 -44.03 -12.28 -4.55
C SER A 62 -42.59 -11.99 -5.01
N GLY A 63 -42.27 -12.26 -6.27
CA GLY A 63 -40.98 -11.94 -6.88
C GLY A 63 -40.75 -10.43 -7.06
N VAL A 64 -41.79 -9.68 -7.43
CA VAL A 64 -41.74 -8.21 -7.53
C VAL A 64 -41.63 -7.58 -6.15
N LEU A 65 -42.35 -8.09 -5.14
CA LEU A 65 -42.22 -7.61 -3.75
C LEU A 65 -40.84 -7.93 -3.18
N ALA A 66 -40.28 -9.12 -3.44
CA ALA A 66 -38.92 -9.47 -3.05
C ALA A 66 -37.87 -8.60 -3.78
N ALA A 67 -38.05 -8.32 -5.07
CA ALA A 67 -37.19 -7.43 -5.84
C ALA A 67 -37.29 -5.97 -5.35
N CYS A 68 -38.50 -5.50 -5.02
CA CYS A 68 -38.70 -4.16 -4.43
C CYS A 68 -38.10 -4.07 -3.03
N PHE A 69 -38.20 -5.09 -2.18
CA PHE A 69 -37.51 -5.13 -0.89
C PHE A 69 -35.99 -5.19 -1.06
N TYR A 70 -35.48 -5.87 -2.09
CA TYR A 70 -34.05 -5.89 -2.40
C TYR A 70 -33.54 -4.53 -2.93
N TYR A 71 -34.38 -3.82 -3.70
CA TYR A 71 -34.07 -2.49 -4.24
C TYR A 71 -34.31 -1.32 -3.25
N HIS A 72 -35.20 -1.49 -2.28
CA HIS A 72 -35.50 -0.49 -1.23
C HIS A 72 -34.89 -0.85 0.14
N SER A 73 -34.14 -1.95 0.24
CA SER A 73 -33.37 -2.24 1.46
C SER A 73 -32.29 -1.15 1.65
N PRO A 74 -32.20 -0.50 2.83
CA PRO A 74 -31.20 0.52 3.10
C PRO A 74 -29.75 -0.01 3.04
N TRP A 75 -29.58 -1.33 2.94
CA TRP A 75 -28.28 -1.99 2.81
C TRP A 75 -27.71 -1.97 1.38
N THR A 76 -28.53 -2.02 0.32
CA THR A 76 -28.05 -2.03 -1.07
C THR A 76 -27.83 -0.61 -1.61
N GLN A 77 -28.55 0.38 -1.08
CA GLN A 77 -28.35 1.80 -1.41
C GLN A 77 -27.06 2.41 -0.82
N ALA A 78 -26.50 1.80 0.22
CA ALA A 78 -25.22 2.20 0.81
C ALA A 78 -24.03 1.95 -0.13
N ASN A 79 -24.05 0.86 -0.91
CA ASN A 79 -22.92 0.47 -1.77
C ASN A 79 -22.88 1.15 -3.15
N GLN A 80 -23.95 1.85 -3.57
CA GLN A 80 -24.00 2.50 -4.89
C GLN A 80 -24.08 4.04 -4.85
N ARG A 81 -24.29 4.67 -3.66
CA ARG A 81 -24.36 6.13 -3.52
C ARG A 81 -23.08 6.79 -3.00
N GLN A 82 -22.01 6.04 -2.73
CA GLN A 82 -20.73 6.57 -2.24
C GLN A 82 -19.75 7.07 -3.34
N LEU A 83 -20.24 7.34 -4.56
CA LEU A 83 -19.42 7.89 -5.65
C LEU A 83 -19.86 9.28 -6.13
N GLN A 84 -20.74 9.96 -5.40
CA GLN A 84 -21.15 11.31 -5.75
C GLN A 84 -20.96 12.24 -4.55
N HIS A 85 -20.03 13.18 -4.75
CA HIS A 85 -19.61 14.27 -3.86
C HIS A 85 -18.51 13.95 -2.83
N LEU A 86 -17.27 13.75 -3.32
CA LEU A 86 -16.08 14.13 -2.56
C LEU A 86 -16.03 15.66 -2.51
N PRO A 87 -15.84 16.30 -1.35
CA PRO A 87 -15.58 17.74 -1.32
C PRO A 87 -14.24 17.99 -2.01
N THR A 88 -14.23 18.91 -2.97
CA THR A 88 -13.03 19.47 -3.64
C THR A 88 -12.01 20.08 -2.65
N ALA A 89 -12.26 20.02 -1.33
CA ALA A 89 -11.53 20.70 -0.28
C ALA A 89 -10.36 19.89 0.33
N HIS A 90 -10.22 18.58 0.06
CA HIS A 90 -9.24 17.72 0.75
C HIS A 90 -7.79 18.22 0.64
N TYR A 91 -7.38 18.79 -0.52
CA TYR A 91 -5.99 19.26 -0.71
C TYR A 91 -5.78 20.71 -0.25
N LEU A 92 -6.86 21.45 -0.04
CA LEU A 92 -6.85 22.80 0.52
C LEU A 92 -6.90 22.78 2.06
N GLN A 93 -7.45 21.72 2.66
CA GLN A 93 -7.69 21.57 4.10
C GLN A 93 -6.60 20.81 4.87
N VAL A 94 -5.54 20.32 4.21
CA VAL A 94 -4.52 19.42 4.79
C VAL A 94 -3.88 19.95 6.08
N ARG A 95 -3.99 21.25 6.39
CA ARG A 95 -3.51 21.82 7.66
C ARG A 95 -4.37 21.45 8.88
N ASP A 96 -5.70 21.45 8.75
CA ASP A 96 -6.59 21.49 9.93
C ASP A 96 -6.95 20.10 10.47
N ASP A 97 -7.02 19.06 9.62
CA ASP A 97 -7.35 17.68 10.04
C ASP A 97 -6.25 17.03 10.91
N PHE A 98 -5.02 17.55 10.85
CA PHE A 98 -3.87 17.09 11.66
C PHE A 98 -3.52 18.05 12.79
N ALA A 99 -4.13 19.24 12.82
CA ALA A 99 -3.86 20.26 13.84
C ALA A 99 -4.34 19.88 15.25
N ILE A 100 -5.12 18.79 15.38
CA ILE A 100 -5.46 18.22 16.69
C ILE A 100 -4.20 17.84 17.47
N TYR A 101 -3.11 17.47 16.79
CA TYR A 101 -1.82 17.14 17.42
C TYR A 101 -0.85 18.33 17.47
N SER A 102 -1.24 19.51 16.96
CA SER A 102 -0.42 20.73 17.01
C SER A 102 -0.98 21.80 17.94
N LYS A 103 -2.23 21.66 18.43
CA LYS A 103 -2.89 22.69 19.25
C LYS A 103 -2.35 22.81 20.68
N GLU A 104 -1.65 21.79 21.18
CA GLU A 104 -0.87 21.89 22.44
C GLU A 104 0.50 22.56 22.22
N ARG A 105 1.00 22.57 20.97
CA ARG A 105 2.30 23.12 20.60
C ARG A 105 2.39 24.64 20.78
N GLU A 106 1.27 25.36 20.77
CA GLU A 106 1.26 26.81 21.03
C GLU A 106 1.23 27.14 22.53
N ARG A 107 0.77 26.23 23.41
CA ARG A 107 0.73 26.50 24.86
C ARG A 107 1.99 26.05 25.59
N GLU A 108 2.65 25.00 25.15
CA GLU A 108 3.89 24.52 25.80
C GLU A 108 5.16 25.23 25.29
N PHE A 109 5.11 25.81 24.09
CA PHE A 109 6.25 26.55 23.52
C PHE A 109 6.48 27.92 24.19
N GLU A 110 5.47 28.46 24.88
CA GLU A 110 5.62 29.68 25.69
C GLU A 110 6.18 29.39 27.09
N GLU A 111 5.89 28.22 27.67
CA GLU A 111 6.39 27.83 29.01
C GLU A 111 7.82 27.27 28.96
N GLY A 112 8.23 26.64 27.84
CA GLY A 112 9.59 26.14 27.62
C GLY A 112 10.65 27.22 27.34
N GLN A 113 10.25 28.45 26.98
CA GLN A 113 11.18 29.54 26.68
C GLN A 113 11.75 30.26 27.91
N GLN A 114 11.19 30.04 29.11
CA GLN A 114 11.75 30.57 30.35
C GLN A 114 12.88 29.72 30.94
N ALA A 115 12.93 28.41 30.66
CA ALA A 115 13.99 27.52 31.14
C ALA A 115 15.28 27.57 30.29
N ILE A 116 15.21 28.09 29.06
CA ILE A 116 16.37 28.18 28.15
C ILE A 116 17.21 29.45 28.40
N LYS A 117 16.70 30.41 29.19
CA LYS A 117 17.44 31.63 29.56
C LYS A 117 18.54 31.42 30.61
N GLU A 118 18.61 30.26 31.26
CA GLU A 118 19.58 30.01 32.35
C GLU A 118 20.70 29.00 32.02
N PHE A 119 20.74 28.42 30.80
CA PHE A 119 21.84 27.53 30.43
C PHE A 119 22.84 28.22 29.48
N GLN A 120 23.62 29.14 30.05
CA GLN A 120 24.70 29.83 29.35
C GLN A 120 25.87 28.86 29.08
N GLY A 121 25.99 28.44 27.82
CA GLY A 121 27.12 27.63 27.36
C GLY A 121 27.03 27.18 25.90
N ASN A 122 26.52 28.02 24.97
CA ASN A 122 26.61 27.73 23.52
C ASN A 122 26.30 28.93 22.59
N MET A 123 26.59 30.16 23.01
CA MET A 123 26.26 31.37 22.21
C MET A 123 27.15 31.52 20.96
N GLY A 124 28.37 30.97 20.95
CA GLY A 124 29.30 31.09 19.82
C GLY A 124 28.94 30.22 18.60
N ALA A 125 28.50 28.98 18.83
CA ALA A 125 28.11 28.06 17.76
C ALA A 125 26.79 28.48 17.08
N ALA A 126 25.82 28.94 17.87
CA ALA A 126 24.55 29.44 17.34
C ALA A 126 24.73 30.71 16.49
N VAL A 127 25.60 31.64 16.92
CA VAL A 127 25.89 32.86 16.14
C VAL A 127 26.65 32.56 14.85
N ALA A 128 27.61 31.62 14.88
CA ALA A 128 28.30 31.17 13.68
C ALA A 128 27.34 30.50 12.67
N GLN A 129 26.43 29.65 13.16
CA GLN A 129 25.44 28.97 12.34
C GLN A 129 24.43 29.94 11.71
N LEU A 130 24.01 30.97 12.45
CA LEU A 130 23.16 32.03 11.90
C LEU A 130 23.85 32.85 10.79
N HIS A 131 25.15 33.13 10.94
CA HIS A 131 25.92 33.82 9.90
C HIS A 131 26.15 32.95 8.65
N GLU A 132 26.38 31.66 8.83
CA GLU A 132 26.51 30.68 7.75
C GLU A 132 25.18 30.52 6.99
N ASP A 133 24.06 30.45 7.71
CA ASP A 133 22.71 30.41 7.13
C ASP A 133 22.40 31.68 6.31
N GLU A 134 22.77 32.86 6.79
CA GLU A 134 22.54 34.11 6.05
C GLU A 134 23.38 34.21 4.77
N ALA A 135 24.63 33.71 4.79
CA ALA A 135 25.48 33.62 3.61
C ALA A 135 24.91 32.63 2.58
N ASN A 136 24.51 31.44 3.04
CA ASN A 136 23.88 30.41 2.20
C ASN A 136 22.59 30.91 1.56
N ILE A 137 21.77 31.69 2.28
CA ILE A 137 20.55 32.29 1.73
C ILE A 137 20.89 33.30 0.62
N LYS A 138 21.89 34.16 0.82
CA LYS A 138 22.32 35.14 -0.21
C LYS A 138 22.82 34.44 -1.47
N GLU A 139 23.62 33.38 -1.31
CA GLU A 139 24.12 32.57 -2.42
C GLU A 139 22.98 31.83 -3.14
N ALA A 140 22.03 31.27 -2.39
CA ALA A 140 20.87 30.60 -2.95
C ALA A 140 20.02 31.56 -3.81
N LEU A 141 19.77 32.78 -3.35
CA LEU A 141 19.00 33.79 -4.10
C LEU A 141 19.75 34.28 -5.35
N ALA A 142 21.07 34.45 -5.29
CA ALA A 142 21.89 34.78 -6.46
C ALA A 142 21.85 33.64 -7.50
N THR A 143 21.98 32.40 -7.04
CA THR A 143 21.90 31.20 -7.88
C THR A 143 20.52 31.05 -8.51
N LEU A 144 19.46 31.33 -7.75
CA LEU A 144 18.07 31.31 -8.23
C LEU A 144 17.87 32.29 -9.39
N LYS A 145 18.36 33.53 -9.23
CA LYS A 145 18.29 34.56 -10.28
C LYS A 145 19.06 34.14 -11.52
N LEU A 146 20.24 33.53 -11.36
CA LEU A 146 20.98 32.96 -12.49
C LEU A 146 20.18 31.83 -13.17
N GLY A 147 19.54 30.95 -12.39
CA GLY A 147 18.66 29.89 -12.90
C GLY A 147 17.52 30.43 -13.77
N GLN A 148 16.87 31.51 -13.34
CA GLN A 148 15.84 32.21 -14.12
C GLN A 148 16.39 32.75 -15.45
N THR A 149 17.54 33.43 -15.43
CA THR A 149 18.15 33.94 -16.68
C THR A 149 18.55 32.80 -17.64
N MET A 150 19.02 31.67 -17.12
CA MET A 150 19.35 30.50 -17.94
C MET A 150 18.09 29.86 -18.54
N ARG A 151 16.98 29.84 -17.80
CA ARG A 151 15.67 29.40 -18.29
C ARG A 151 15.17 30.29 -19.42
N GLU A 152 15.23 31.60 -19.24
CA GLU A 152 14.86 32.59 -20.27
C GLU A 152 15.74 32.47 -21.52
N ALA A 153 17.02 32.12 -21.35
CA ALA A 153 17.94 31.82 -22.44
C ALA A 153 17.74 30.44 -23.10
N GLY A 154 16.73 29.66 -22.67
CA GLY A 154 16.43 28.31 -23.19
C GLY A 154 17.43 27.22 -22.79
N LYS A 155 18.31 27.48 -21.81
CA LYS A 155 19.34 26.53 -21.34
C LYS A 155 18.81 25.70 -20.18
N GLU A 156 17.89 24.80 -20.48
CA GLU A 156 17.12 24.06 -19.47
C GLU A 156 17.96 23.22 -18.51
N ASP A 157 18.98 22.49 -18.98
CA ASP A 157 19.84 21.65 -18.13
C ASP A 157 20.62 22.48 -17.10
N LYS A 158 21.06 23.68 -17.51
CA LYS A 158 21.77 24.60 -16.61
C LYS A 158 20.81 25.21 -15.61
N ALA A 159 19.61 25.60 -16.05
CA ALA A 159 18.57 26.10 -15.17
C ALA A 159 18.23 25.05 -14.10
N GLN A 160 18.05 23.77 -14.48
CA GLN A 160 17.75 22.68 -13.55
C GLN A 160 18.78 22.59 -12.43
N ARG A 161 20.07 22.47 -12.79
CA ARG A 161 21.16 22.35 -11.81
C ARG A 161 21.24 23.56 -10.89
N LEU A 162 20.96 24.75 -11.39
CA LEU A 162 20.95 25.98 -10.60
C LEU A 162 19.78 26.01 -9.60
N TYR A 163 18.58 25.57 -10.01
CA TYR A 163 17.46 25.45 -9.08
C TYR A 163 17.69 24.39 -8.01
N GLU A 164 18.21 23.22 -8.39
CA GLU A 164 18.59 22.15 -7.44
C GLU A 164 19.65 22.63 -6.46
N HIS A 165 20.65 23.36 -6.94
CA HIS A 165 21.70 23.93 -6.08
C HIS A 165 21.15 25.00 -5.13
N ALA A 166 20.31 25.93 -5.62
CA ALA A 166 19.66 26.93 -4.78
C ALA A 166 18.80 26.29 -3.68
N HIS A 167 18.08 25.22 -4.01
CA HIS A 167 17.30 24.46 -3.04
C HIS A 167 18.17 23.72 -2.02
N ALA A 168 19.32 23.17 -2.44
CA ALA A 168 20.26 22.52 -1.53
C ALA A 168 20.88 23.51 -0.52
N LEU A 169 21.15 24.75 -0.95
CA LEU A 169 21.69 25.82 -0.10
C LEU A 169 20.65 26.36 0.89
N ALA A 170 19.40 26.56 0.44
CA ALA A 170 18.34 27.14 1.27
C ALA A 170 17.01 26.37 1.12
N PRO A 171 16.90 25.14 1.65
CA PRO A 171 15.76 24.24 1.39
C PRO A 171 14.44 24.73 1.99
N LYS A 172 14.49 25.57 3.03
CA LYS A 172 13.33 26.12 3.74
C LYS A 172 13.08 27.60 3.42
N HIS A 173 13.65 28.14 2.34
CA HIS A 173 13.44 29.54 1.98
C HIS A 173 12.21 29.70 1.07
N PRO A 174 11.20 30.53 1.43
CA PRO A 174 9.94 30.65 0.68
C PRO A 174 10.11 31.00 -0.80
N GLU A 175 10.98 31.97 -1.12
CA GLU A 175 11.22 32.39 -2.52
C GLU A 175 11.88 31.28 -3.36
N VAL A 176 12.77 30.50 -2.75
CA VAL A 176 13.47 29.41 -3.45
C VAL A 176 12.46 28.31 -3.79
N LEU A 177 11.62 27.93 -2.82
CA LEU A 177 10.54 26.98 -3.00
C LEU A 177 9.53 27.45 -4.06
N LEU A 178 9.12 28.71 -4.00
CA LEU A 178 8.17 29.31 -4.95
C LEU A 178 8.71 29.25 -6.39
N ARG A 179 9.90 29.82 -6.63
CA ARG A 179 10.47 29.90 -7.99
C ARG A 179 10.89 28.53 -8.52
N TYR A 180 11.32 27.62 -7.65
CA TYR A 180 11.60 26.26 -8.08
C TYR A 180 10.32 25.50 -8.41
N GLY A 181 9.25 25.68 -7.62
CA GLY A 181 7.91 25.19 -7.95
C GLY A 181 7.44 25.67 -9.33
N GLU A 182 7.60 26.96 -9.63
CA GLU A 182 7.24 27.55 -10.94
C GLU A 182 8.01 26.93 -12.11
N TYR A 183 9.29 26.60 -11.89
CA TYR A 183 10.10 25.88 -12.86
C TYR A 183 9.63 24.43 -13.07
N LEU A 184 9.13 23.79 -12.02
CA LEU A 184 8.70 22.40 -12.04
C LEU A 184 7.27 22.20 -12.54
N GLU A 185 6.39 23.21 -12.53
CA GLU A 185 4.96 23.00 -12.86
C GLU A 185 4.70 22.25 -14.18
N LYS A 186 5.52 22.50 -15.21
CA LYS A 186 5.37 21.84 -16.52
C LYS A 186 6.02 20.45 -16.58
N ARG A 187 6.87 20.10 -15.61
CA ARG A 187 7.66 18.87 -15.57
C ARG A 187 7.11 17.88 -14.55
N ASP A 188 6.91 18.37 -13.33
CA ASP A 188 6.42 17.62 -12.19
C ASP A 188 5.50 18.53 -11.37
N VAL A 189 4.21 18.51 -11.72
CA VAL A 189 3.17 19.29 -11.04
C VAL A 189 2.99 18.85 -9.59
N VAL A 190 3.30 17.59 -9.26
CA VAL A 190 3.15 17.04 -7.90
C VAL A 190 4.20 17.64 -6.98
N LEU A 191 5.46 17.68 -7.44
CA LEU A 191 6.55 18.30 -6.70
C LEU A 191 6.39 19.83 -6.64
N ALA A 192 5.90 20.46 -7.71
CA ALA A 192 5.59 21.89 -7.70
C ALA A 192 4.54 22.25 -6.63
N ASP A 193 3.41 21.52 -6.57
CA ASP A 193 2.38 21.73 -5.53
C ASP A 193 2.92 21.50 -4.11
N GLN A 194 3.83 20.54 -3.93
CA GLN A 194 4.49 20.31 -2.66
C GLN A 194 5.34 21.53 -2.25
N TYR A 195 6.12 22.12 -3.16
CA TYR A 195 6.90 23.32 -2.85
C TYR A 195 6.02 24.53 -2.58
N TYR A 196 4.90 24.69 -3.28
CA TYR A 196 3.91 25.73 -2.93
C TYR A 196 3.29 25.52 -1.56
N PHE A 197 3.03 24.27 -1.16
CA PHE A 197 2.61 23.98 0.21
C PHE A 197 3.65 24.44 1.22
N GLN A 198 4.91 24.02 1.03
CA GLN A 198 6.00 24.33 1.96
C GLN A 198 6.25 25.85 2.03
N ALA A 199 6.17 26.56 0.91
CA ALA A 199 6.26 28.01 0.90
C ALA A 199 5.14 28.67 1.73
N LEU A 200 3.91 28.14 1.66
CA LEU A 200 2.76 28.64 2.44
C LEU A 200 2.79 28.24 3.91
N THR A 201 3.39 27.11 4.28
CA THR A 201 3.56 26.74 5.69
C THR A 201 4.55 27.66 6.38
N ILE A 202 5.58 28.12 5.66
CA ILE A 202 6.57 29.08 6.17
C ILE A 202 6.05 30.52 6.10
N ASN A 203 5.44 30.91 4.98
CA ASN A 203 4.89 32.25 4.76
C ASN A 203 3.42 32.20 4.28
N PRO A 204 2.46 32.12 5.23
CA PRO A 204 1.03 32.01 4.89
C PRO A 204 0.45 33.23 4.15
N SER A 205 1.09 34.40 4.21
CA SER A 205 0.62 35.63 3.57
C SER A 205 1.06 35.78 2.11
N CYS A 206 1.84 34.82 1.58
CA CYS A 206 2.30 34.84 0.20
C CYS A 206 1.14 34.60 -0.79
N SER A 207 0.66 35.67 -1.44
CA SER A 207 -0.44 35.62 -2.42
C SER A 207 -0.08 34.86 -3.70
N GLU A 208 1.17 34.96 -4.17
CA GLU A 208 1.68 34.22 -5.34
C GLU A 208 1.61 32.71 -5.10
N ALA A 209 2.16 32.22 -3.99
CA ALA A 209 2.14 30.80 -3.64
C ALA A 209 0.70 30.26 -3.47
N LEU A 210 -0.19 31.08 -2.89
CA LEU A 210 -1.61 30.72 -2.75
C LEU A 210 -2.28 30.53 -4.11
N THR A 211 -2.04 31.44 -5.05
CA THR A 211 -2.61 31.39 -6.40
C THR A 211 -2.12 30.16 -7.16
N HIS A 212 -0.82 29.86 -7.09
CA HIS A 212 -0.25 28.68 -7.73
C HIS A 212 -0.78 27.38 -7.12
N ARG A 213 -0.92 27.32 -5.79
CA ARG A 213 -1.52 26.18 -5.10
C ARG A 213 -2.97 25.96 -5.48
N GLN A 214 -3.79 27.02 -5.54
CA GLN A 214 -5.20 26.89 -5.93
C GLN A 214 -5.36 26.27 -7.33
N ARG A 215 -4.44 26.58 -8.25
CA ARG A 215 -4.40 26.01 -9.60
C ARG A 215 -3.90 24.55 -9.62
N THR A 216 -2.84 24.24 -8.87
CA THR A 216 -2.18 22.93 -8.92
C THR A 216 -2.87 21.87 -8.07
N ALA A 217 -3.49 22.24 -6.95
CA ALA A 217 -4.08 21.29 -5.99
C ALA A 217 -5.14 20.37 -6.62
N ALA A 218 -6.03 20.90 -7.46
CA ALA A 218 -7.07 20.11 -8.13
C ALA A 218 -6.48 19.11 -9.15
N ILE A 219 -5.42 19.54 -9.86
CA ILE A 219 -4.71 18.69 -10.82
C ILE A 219 -4.04 17.53 -10.07
N VAL A 220 -3.31 17.83 -9.00
CA VAL A 220 -2.60 16.84 -8.19
C VAL A 220 -3.57 15.86 -7.53
N GLN A 221 -4.70 16.34 -7.00
CA GLN A 221 -5.77 15.47 -6.50
C GLN A 221 -6.23 14.47 -7.59
N SER A 222 -6.47 14.95 -8.81
CA SER A 222 -6.93 14.07 -9.90
C SER A 222 -5.89 13.02 -10.32
N ILE A 223 -4.59 13.37 -10.21
CA ILE A 223 -3.47 12.44 -10.46
C ILE A 223 -3.45 11.37 -9.38
N ASP A 224 -3.51 11.77 -8.11
CA ASP A 224 -3.48 10.87 -6.98
C ASP A 224 -4.69 9.92 -6.97
N ASP A 225 -5.90 10.42 -7.25
CA ASP A 225 -7.11 9.60 -7.28
C ASP A 225 -7.09 8.61 -8.46
N ARG A 226 -6.62 9.03 -9.65
CA ARG A 226 -6.44 8.12 -10.80
C ARG A 226 -5.48 7.00 -10.46
N ARG A 227 -4.38 7.33 -9.77
CA ARG A 227 -3.38 6.36 -9.36
C ARG A 227 -3.97 5.34 -8.39
N LEU A 228 -4.75 5.78 -7.40
CA LEU A 228 -5.39 4.87 -6.46
C LEU A 228 -6.39 3.93 -7.16
N LEU A 229 -7.16 4.44 -8.13
CA LEU A 229 -8.05 3.61 -8.95
C LEU A 229 -7.30 2.54 -9.75
N GLU A 230 -6.09 2.85 -10.23
CA GLU A 230 -5.24 1.86 -10.90
C GLU A 230 -4.78 0.75 -9.95
N LEU A 231 -4.47 1.10 -8.69
CA LEU A 231 -4.11 0.12 -7.67
C LEU A 231 -5.29 -0.78 -7.28
N ASP A 232 -6.51 -0.24 -7.24
CA ASP A 232 -7.72 -1.04 -7.05
C ASP A 232 -7.88 -2.08 -8.17
N ARG A 233 -7.65 -1.69 -9.44
CA ARG A 233 -7.70 -2.62 -10.58
C ARG A 233 -6.67 -3.74 -10.46
N LYS A 234 -5.42 -3.40 -10.07
CA LYS A 234 -4.36 -4.39 -9.84
C LYS A 234 -4.70 -5.33 -8.68
N ARG A 235 -5.26 -4.80 -7.59
CA ARG A 235 -5.77 -5.60 -6.46
C ARG A 235 -6.85 -6.56 -6.92
N ASP A 236 -7.84 -6.09 -7.66
CA ASP A 236 -8.97 -6.91 -8.11
C ASP A 236 -8.50 -8.01 -9.09
N ALA A 237 -7.54 -7.69 -9.96
CA ALA A 237 -6.90 -8.68 -10.82
C ALA A 237 -6.18 -9.77 -10.02
N LEU A 238 -5.44 -9.41 -8.97
CA LEU A 238 -4.78 -10.37 -8.07
C LEU A 238 -5.81 -11.22 -7.31
N SER A 239 -6.88 -10.61 -6.83
CA SER A 239 -7.98 -11.29 -6.12
C SER A 239 -8.71 -12.31 -7.00
N GLY A 240 -8.74 -12.08 -8.32
CA GLY A 240 -9.29 -13.03 -9.29
C GLY A 240 -8.48 -14.33 -9.45
N ILE A 241 -7.25 -14.37 -8.94
CA ILE A 241 -6.37 -15.54 -9.05
C ILE A 241 -6.70 -16.52 -7.91
N HIS A 242 -7.00 -17.76 -8.27
CA HIS A 242 -7.37 -18.79 -7.31
C HIS A 242 -6.23 -19.11 -6.32
N GLU A 243 -6.54 -19.20 -5.03
CA GLU A 243 -5.59 -19.44 -3.92
C GLU A 243 -4.79 -20.76 -4.06
N SER A 244 -5.30 -21.73 -4.82
CA SER A 244 -4.57 -22.98 -5.08
C SER A 244 -3.44 -22.83 -6.10
N ASN A 245 -3.32 -21.68 -6.77
CA ASN A 245 -2.25 -21.43 -7.74
C ASN A 245 -0.89 -21.59 -7.06
N ALA A 246 -0.07 -22.52 -7.56
CA ALA A 246 1.21 -22.85 -6.95
C ALA A 246 2.20 -21.67 -6.98
N ALA A 247 2.18 -20.86 -8.05
CA ALA A 247 3.01 -19.68 -8.18
C ALA A 247 2.59 -18.59 -7.18
N LEU A 248 1.28 -18.37 -7.00
CA LEU A 248 0.76 -17.44 -5.99
C LEU A 248 1.18 -17.84 -4.58
N ARG A 249 1.03 -19.12 -4.20
CA ARG A 249 1.47 -19.62 -2.89
C ARG A 249 2.97 -19.44 -2.68
N ARG A 250 3.77 -19.67 -3.71
CA ARG A 250 5.22 -19.47 -3.66
C ARG A 250 5.58 -18.00 -3.48
N ALA A 251 4.92 -17.11 -4.23
CA ALA A 251 5.10 -15.66 -4.12
C ALA A 251 4.71 -15.16 -2.72
N LYS A 252 3.58 -15.62 -2.17
CA LYS A 252 3.15 -15.28 -0.80
C LYS A 252 4.17 -15.74 0.25
N LYS A 253 4.70 -16.96 0.13
CA LYS A 253 5.75 -17.48 1.03
C LYS A 253 7.03 -16.64 0.94
N GLU A 254 7.44 -16.26 -0.26
CA GLU A 254 8.64 -15.42 -0.42
C GLU A 254 8.43 -14.01 0.14
N ALA A 255 7.30 -13.38 -0.18
CA ALA A 255 6.94 -12.05 0.32
C ALA A 255 6.88 -12.01 1.86
N TYR A 256 6.47 -13.10 2.51
CA TYR A 256 6.50 -13.22 3.97
C TYR A 256 7.91 -13.03 4.54
N PHE A 257 8.91 -13.71 3.98
CA PHE A 257 10.31 -13.56 4.42
C PHE A 257 10.86 -12.18 4.10
N GLN A 258 10.53 -11.65 2.91
CA GLN A 258 10.94 -10.31 2.48
C GLN A 258 10.38 -9.23 3.41
N HIS A 259 9.12 -9.36 3.84
CA HIS A 259 8.48 -8.43 4.76
C HIS A 259 9.24 -8.35 6.08
N ILE A 260 9.56 -9.50 6.68
CA ILE A 260 10.32 -9.56 7.93
C ILE A 260 11.68 -8.91 7.74
N TYR A 261 12.44 -9.39 6.75
CA TYR A 261 13.80 -8.92 6.45
C TYR A 261 13.86 -7.40 6.26
N HIS A 262 12.94 -6.85 5.46
CA HIS A 262 12.92 -5.41 5.20
C HIS A 262 12.46 -4.60 6.41
N SER A 263 11.44 -5.07 7.14
CA SER A 263 10.93 -4.35 8.30
C SER A 263 11.93 -4.27 9.45
N VAL A 264 12.66 -5.35 9.77
CA VAL A 264 13.73 -5.31 10.79
C VAL A 264 14.97 -4.57 10.27
N GLY A 265 15.27 -4.71 8.97
CA GLY A 265 16.39 -4.02 8.34
C GLY A 265 16.25 -2.49 8.28
N ILE A 266 15.02 -1.97 8.26
CA ILE A 266 14.76 -0.53 8.39
C ILE A 266 15.20 -0.01 9.76
N GLU A 267 15.03 -0.80 10.82
CA GLU A 267 15.40 -0.40 12.19
C GLU A 267 16.91 -0.55 12.45
N GLY A 268 17.62 -1.35 11.64
CA GLY A 268 19.08 -1.48 11.72
C GLY A 268 19.58 -2.92 11.84
N ASN A 269 18.68 -3.91 11.84
CA ASN A 269 19.05 -5.31 11.88
C ASN A 269 19.94 -5.70 10.68
N THR A 270 21.05 -6.35 10.96
CA THR A 270 22.14 -6.64 10.02
C THR A 270 22.05 -8.03 9.37
N MET A 271 20.99 -8.78 9.66
CA MET A 271 20.76 -10.09 9.06
C MET A 271 20.55 -9.97 7.55
N THR A 272 21.07 -10.96 6.81
CA THR A 272 20.75 -11.13 5.39
C THR A 272 19.42 -11.84 5.22
N LEU A 273 18.79 -11.70 4.05
CA LEU A 273 17.54 -12.39 3.75
C LEU A 273 17.66 -13.92 3.91
N ALA A 274 18.79 -14.50 3.49
CA ALA A 274 19.03 -15.94 3.62
C ALA A 274 19.12 -16.38 5.10
N GLN A 275 19.79 -15.58 5.93
CA GLN A 275 19.84 -15.80 7.39
C GLN A 275 18.45 -15.67 8.01
N THR A 276 17.70 -14.62 7.68
CA THR A 276 16.31 -14.44 8.14
C THR A 276 15.44 -15.63 7.76
N ARG A 277 15.52 -16.11 6.51
CA ARG A 277 14.78 -17.30 6.07
C ARG A 277 15.18 -18.54 6.88
N SER A 278 16.48 -18.78 7.04
CA SER A 278 16.99 -19.92 7.81
C SER A 278 16.45 -19.94 9.23
N ILE A 279 16.46 -18.80 9.93
CA ILE A 279 15.94 -18.65 11.30
C ILE A 279 14.45 -19.02 11.35
N LEU A 280 13.66 -18.55 10.40
CA LEU A 280 12.21 -18.74 10.40
C LEU A 280 11.80 -20.18 10.04
N GLU A 281 12.52 -20.82 9.14
CA GLU A 281 12.24 -22.19 8.68
C GLU A 281 12.79 -23.25 9.64
N THR A 282 14.04 -23.10 10.09
CA THR A 282 14.74 -24.13 10.88
C THR A 282 14.73 -23.89 12.38
N ARG A 283 14.45 -22.65 12.81
CA ARG A 283 14.62 -22.19 14.20
C ARG A 283 16.05 -22.30 14.73
N MET A 284 17.03 -22.43 13.84
CA MET A 284 18.45 -22.46 14.20
C MET A 284 19.01 -21.04 14.30
N ALA A 285 19.87 -20.83 15.31
CA ALA A 285 20.62 -19.60 15.45
C ALA A 285 21.73 -19.49 14.40
N VAL A 286 22.01 -18.27 13.96
CA VAL A 286 23.09 -17.91 13.05
C VAL A 286 24.28 -17.45 13.88
N ASP A 287 25.43 -18.09 13.66
CA ASP A 287 26.65 -17.78 14.38
C ASP A 287 27.18 -16.37 14.09
N GLY A 288 27.82 -15.75 15.08
CA GLY A 288 28.42 -14.42 14.97
C GLY A 288 27.43 -13.25 14.88
N LYS A 289 26.15 -13.46 15.21
CA LYS A 289 25.09 -12.44 15.17
C LYS A 289 24.45 -12.23 16.54
N SER A 290 23.87 -11.04 16.76
CA SER A 290 23.27 -10.70 18.06
C SER A 290 22.03 -11.55 18.32
N ILE A 291 21.83 -11.97 19.58
CA ILE A 291 20.61 -12.66 20.01
C ILE A 291 19.40 -11.74 19.82
N ASP A 292 19.55 -10.45 20.08
CA ASP A 292 18.47 -9.48 19.89
C ASP A 292 18.02 -9.45 18.43
N GLU A 293 18.95 -9.46 17.47
CA GLU A 293 18.59 -9.49 16.04
C GLU A 293 17.80 -10.74 15.64
N HIS A 294 18.05 -11.88 16.28
CA HIS A 294 17.24 -13.09 16.09
C HIS A 294 15.85 -12.93 16.72
N ASN A 295 15.81 -12.40 17.94
CA ASN A 295 14.58 -12.18 18.69
C ASN A 295 13.64 -11.19 18.00
N GLU A 296 14.18 -10.16 17.33
CA GLU A 296 13.40 -9.24 16.50
C GLU A 296 12.71 -9.94 15.32
N ILE A 297 13.43 -10.83 14.64
CA ILE A 297 12.92 -11.62 13.51
C ILE A 297 11.78 -12.53 13.99
N LEU A 298 12.00 -13.23 15.10
CA LEU A 298 11.03 -14.14 15.70
C LEU A 298 9.80 -13.39 16.24
N GLY A 299 10.00 -12.23 16.87
CA GLY A 299 8.91 -11.38 17.35
C GLY A 299 8.02 -10.90 16.21
N LEU A 300 8.61 -10.52 15.08
CA LEU A 300 7.86 -10.09 13.90
C LEU A 300 7.11 -11.24 13.21
N ASP A 301 7.69 -12.45 13.15
CA ASP A 301 7.03 -13.69 12.70
C ASP A 301 5.77 -13.98 13.51
N LEU A 302 5.87 -13.90 14.85
CA LEU A 302 4.74 -14.12 15.74
C LEU A 302 3.66 -13.05 15.61
N ALA A 303 4.05 -11.79 15.47
CA ALA A 303 3.12 -10.69 15.28
C ALA A 303 2.32 -10.84 13.98
N MET A 304 2.97 -11.20 12.88
CA MET A 304 2.28 -11.45 11.61
C MET A 304 1.35 -12.66 11.64
N LYS A 305 1.75 -13.76 12.30
CA LYS A 305 0.86 -14.92 12.50
C LYS A 305 -0.40 -14.52 13.25
N TYR A 306 -0.24 -13.77 14.34
CA TYR A 306 -1.39 -13.24 15.09
C TYR A 306 -2.30 -12.36 14.24
N ILE A 307 -1.75 -11.46 13.42
CA ILE A 307 -2.53 -10.62 12.51
C ILE A 307 -3.35 -11.49 11.55
N ASN A 308 -2.71 -12.44 10.88
CA ASN A 308 -3.34 -13.33 9.91
C ASN A 308 -4.47 -14.16 10.54
N ASP A 309 -4.23 -14.69 11.75
CA ASP A 309 -5.17 -15.59 12.42
C ASP A 309 -6.32 -14.85 13.11
N SER A 310 -6.07 -13.64 13.65
CA SER A 310 -6.99 -12.98 14.58
C SER A 310 -7.55 -11.63 14.12
N LEU A 311 -6.83 -10.88 13.27
CA LEU A 311 -7.17 -9.47 12.99
C LEU A 311 -7.70 -9.21 11.57
N VAL A 312 -7.32 -10.05 10.60
CA VAL A 312 -7.75 -9.86 9.19
C VAL A 312 -9.26 -9.97 9.02
N ASN A 313 -9.93 -10.85 9.77
CA ASN A 313 -11.38 -11.07 9.65
C ASN A 313 -12.21 -10.35 10.75
N LYS A 314 -11.55 -9.56 11.61
CA LYS A 314 -12.21 -8.87 12.72
C LYS A 314 -12.94 -7.63 12.21
N MET A 315 -14.08 -7.22 12.80
CA MET A 315 -14.80 -6.02 12.34
C MET A 315 -14.10 -4.71 12.71
N GLU A 316 -13.52 -4.60 13.90
CA GLU A 316 -12.89 -3.36 14.39
C GLU A 316 -11.51 -3.66 14.97
N ILE A 317 -10.58 -2.71 14.85
CA ILE A 317 -9.27 -2.76 15.48
C ILE A 317 -9.31 -1.86 16.72
N ASN A 318 -9.10 -2.46 17.87
CA ASN A 318 -9.13 -1.77 19.16
C ASN A 318 -7.72 -1.57 19.72
N LEU A 319 -7.61 -0.76 20.79
CA LEU A 319 -6.33 -0.48 21.42
C LEU A 319 -5.64 -1.77 21.90
N LYS A 320 -6.41 -2.72 22.44
CA LYS A 320 -5.87 -4.01 22.91
C LYS A 320 -5.19 -4.78 21.78
N ASP A 321 -5.72 -4.75 20.56
CA ASP A 321 -5.09 -5.40 19.41
C ASP A 321 -3.73 -4.77 19.09
N ILE A 322 -3.62 -3.43 19.14
CA ILE A 322 -2.35 -2.71 18.91
C ILE A 322 -1.32 -3.09 19.98
N MET A 323 -1.74 -3.15 21.25
CA MET A 323 -0.88 -3.60 22.35
C MET A 323 -0.44 -5.06 22.17
N GLU A 324 -1.30 -5.92 21.63
CA GLU A 324 -1.05 -7.35 21.42
C GLU A 324 -0.13 -7.62 20.21
N ILE A 325 -0.21 -6.77 19.18
CA ILE A 325 0.80 -6.69 18.12
C ILE A 325 2.15 -6.30 18.74
N HIS A 326 2.20 -5.19 19.48
CA HIS A 326 3.44 -4.70 20.08
C HIS A 326 4.08 -5.72 21.04
N ARG A 327 3.26 -6.39 21.86
CA ARG A 327 3.70 -7.47 22.75
C ARG A 327 4.42 -8.60 22.01
N ARG A 328 3.97 -8.98 20.81
CA ARG A 328 4.67 -9.99 20.00
C ARG A 328 5.93 -9.45 19.35
N VAL A 329 5.86 -8.23 18.82
CA VAL A 329 7.00 -7.57 18.17
C VAL A 329 8.19 -7.47 19.12
N LEU A 330 7.96 -7.00 20.35
CA LEU A 330 9.03 -6.73 21.31
C LEU A 330 9.25 -7.86 22.32
N GLY A 331 8.29 -8.77 22.51
CA GLY A 331 8.30 -9.72 23.63
C GLY A 331 9.47 -10.69 23.69
N HIS A 332 10.19 -10.91 22.59
CA HIS A 332 11.43 -11.71 22.60
C HIS A 332 12.68 -10.88 22.91
N VAL A 333 12.64 -9.57 22.68
CA VAL A 333 13.74 -8.63 22.91
C VAL A 333 13.62 -8.02 24.31
N ASP A 334 12.46 -7.43 24.60
CA ASP A 334 12.12 -6.84 25.89
C ASP A 334 10.71 -7.28 26.31
N PRO A 335 10.58 -8.38 27.09
CA PRO A 335 9.29 -8.87 27.55
C PRO A 335 8.64 -7.98 28.61
N ILE A 336 9.39 -7.06 29.25
CA ILE A 336 8.86 -6.17 30.29
C ILE A 336 8.13 -5.01 29.63
N GLU A 337 8.72 -4.44 28.58
CA GLU A 337 8.15 -3.31 27.84
C GLU A 337 7.19 -3.75 26.71
N GLY A 338 7.21 -5.05 26.38
CA GLY A 338 6.36 -5.67 25.36
C GLY A 338 4.86 -5.51 25.63
N GLY A 339 4.22 -4.64 24.85
CA GLY A 339 2.78 -4.36 24.95
C GLY A 339 2.42 -3.41 26.08
N GLU A 340 3.37 -2.63 26.59
CA GLU A 340 3.18 -1.59 27.60
C GLU A 340 3.52 -0.20 27.04
N PHE A 341 2.84 0.85 27.51
CA PHE A 341 3.19 2.22 27.12
C PHE A 341 4.49 2.67 27.79
N ARG A 342 5.25 3.50 27.08
CA ARG A 342 6.45 4.12 27.66
C ARG A 342 6.09 5.01 28.84
N ARG A 343 6.99 5.04 29.82
CA ARG A 343 6.85 5.82 31.07
C ARG A 343 7.73 7.07 31.07
N THR A 344 8.62 7.19 30.10
CA THR A 344 9.62 8.25 29.98
C THR A 344 9.46 8.99 28.67
N GLN A 345 9.98 10.21 28.62
CA GLN A 345 10.06 10.97 27.37
C GLN A 345 11.18 10.45 26.48
N VAL A 346 10.96 10.46 25.16
CA VAL A 346 11.92 9.99 24.15
C VAL A 346 12.12 11.05 23.07
N TYR A 347 13.21 10.94 22.31
CA TYR A 347 13.55 11.85 21.22
C TYR A 347 13.84 11.04 19.95
N VAL A 348 13.10 11.31 18.87
CA VAL A 348 13.11 10.47 17.67
C VAL A 348 13.59 11.30 16.49
N GLY A 349 14.91 11.36 16.32
CA GLY A 349 15.52 12.24 15.32
C GLY A 349 15.17 13.71 15.61
N GLY A 350 14.48 14.37 14.68
CA GLY A 350 13.99 15.74 14.83
C GLY A 350 12.58 15.88 15.44
N HIS A 351 11.95 14.77 15.85
CA HIS A 351 10.59 14.75 16.41
C HIS A 351 10.61 14.52 17.92
N ILE A 352 9.84 15.32 18.65
CA ILE A 352 9.59 15.16 20.08
C ILE A 352 8.13 14.70 20.21
N PRO A 353 7.88 13.43 20.53
CA PRO A 353 6.53 12.93 20.71
C PRO A 353 5.87 13.47 21.99
N PRO A 354 4.54 13.35 22.11
CA PRO A 354 3.77 13.78 23.29
C PRO A 354 4.32 13.23 24.62
N GLY A 355 4.02 13.86 25.75
CA GLY A 355 4.44 13.34 27.05
C GLY A 355 3.84 11.96 27.38
N PRO A 356 4.50 11.13 28.20
CA PRO A 356 3.95 9.83 28.60
C PRO A 356 2.60 9.94 29.34
N GLY A 357 2.33 11.08 29.98
CA GLY A 357 1.05 11.35 30.66
C GLY A 357 -0.16 11.39 29.71
N ASP A 358 0.04 11.79 28.46
CA ASP A 358 -1.05 11.99 27.49
C ASP A 358 -1.35 10.74 26.66
N LEU A 359 -0.48 9.73 26.70
CA LEU A 359 -0.55 8.55 25.82
C LEU A 359 -1.89 7.81 25.92
N SER A 360 -2.43 7.68 27.12
CA SER A 360 -3.71 6.99 27.33
C SER A 360 -4.88 7.66 26.60
N ILE A 361 -4.91 9.00 26.60
CA ILE A 361 -5.94 9.80 25.95
C ILE A 361 -5.71 9.82 24.43
N LEU A 362 -4.46 10.06 24.01
CA LEU A 362 -4.09 10.11 22.60
C LEU A 362 -4.33 8.78 21.88
N MET A 363 -4.01 7.64 22.52
CA MET A 363 -4.25 6.32 21.94
C MET A 363 -5.74 5.96 21.89
N ARG A 364 -6.55 6.45 22.84
CA ARG A 364 -8.01 6.33 22.76
C ARG A 364 -8.60 7.20 21.63
N HIS A 365 -8.10 8.42 21.45
CA HIS A 365 -8.48 9.26 20.31
C HIS A 365 -8.05 8.61 18.99
N PHE A 366 -6.88 8.00 18.95
CA PHE A 366 -6.40 7.25 17.79
C PHE A 366 -7.31 6.06 17.46
N GLU A 367 -7.70 5.26 18.45
CA GLU A 367 -8.65 4.14 18.29
C GLU A 367 -10.02 4.63 17.78
N ASN A 368 -10.57 5.69 18.36
CA ASN A 368 -11.84 6.27 17.91
C ASN A 368 -11.75 6.76 16.46
N TRP A 369 -10.65 7.44 16.11
CA TRP A 369 -10.38 7.91 14.75
C TRP A 369 -10.27 6.74 13.77
N LEU A 370 -9.54 5.68 14.15
CA LEU A 370 -9.28 4.50 13.32
C LEU A 370 -10.57 3.78 12.88
N ASN A 371 -11.60 3.82 13.73
CA ASN A 371 -12.89 3.18 13.48
C ASN A 371 -14.00 4.18 13.09
N SER A 372 -13.67 5.45 12.85
CA SER A 372 -14.66 6.48 12.50
C SER A 372 -15.17 6.35 11.06
N GLU A 373 -16.45 6.64 10.83
CA GLU A 373 -17.05 6.59 9.48
C GLU A 373 -16.32 7.48 8.47
N GLN A 374 -15.85 8.65 8.91
CA GLN A 374 -15.09 9.57 8.06
C GLN A 374 -13.82 8.90 7.51
N VAL A 375 -13.06 8.21 8.36
CA VAL A 375 -11.80 7.57 7.96
C VAL A 375 -12.07 6.28 7.16
N LEU A 376 -13.11 5.54 7.52
CA LEU A 376 -13.53 4.34 6.78
C LEU A 376 -14.01 4.67 5.36
N SER A 377 -14.48 5.90 5.12
CA SER A 377 -14.83 6.38 3.77
C SER A 377 -13.61 6.75 2.90
N LEU A 378 -12.41 6.86 3.48
CA LEU A 378 -11.19 7.12 2.73
C LEU A 378 -10.75 5.87 1.95
N HIS A 379 -10.03 6.10 0.85
CA HIS A 379 -9.39 5.01 0.13
C HIS A 379 -8.48 4.18 1.09
N PRO A 380 -8.50 2.83 1.04
CA PRO A 380 -7.77 1.98 1.99
C PRO A 380 -6.28 2.32 2.16
N ILE A 381 -5.59 2.65 1.06
CA ILE A 381 -4.19 3.09 1.09
C ILE A 381 -4.01 4.41 1.86
N LYS A 382 -4.93 5.38 1.68
CA LYS A 382 -4.92 6.64 2.44
C LYS A 382 -5.12 6.34 3.93
N HIS A 383 -6.14 5.55 4.27
CA HIS A 383 -6.41 5.13 5.65
C HIS A 383 -5.19 4.45 6.29
N ALA A 384 -4.60 3.44 5.63
CA ALA A 384 -3.46 2.70 6.15
C ALA A 384 -2.22 3.59 6.35
N ALA A 385 -1.90 4.47 5.40
CA ALA A 385 -0.78 5.40 5.50
C ALA A 385 -1.00 6.43 6.64
N LEU A 386 -2.23 6.91 6.83
CA LEU A 386 -2.58 7.82 7.91
C LEU A 386 -2.49 7.15 9.28
N ALA A 387 -2.99 5.91 9.41
CA ALA A 387 -2.91 5.14 10.63
C ALA A 387 -1.45 4.86 11.02
N HIS A 388 -0.62 4.49 10.04
CA HIS A 388 0.81 4.34 10.21
C HIS A 388 1.45 5.63 10.76
N TYR A 389 1.25 6.76 10.06
CA TYR A 389 1.84 8.03 10.46
C TYR A 389 1.42 8.45 11.87
N LYS A 390 0.11 8.41 12.18
CA LYS A 390 -0.42 8.80 13.49
C LYS A 390 0.18 7.99 14.62
N LEU A 391 0.30 6.66 14.47
CA LEU A 391 0.91 5.82 15.50
C LEU A 391 2.40 6.12 15.69
N VAL A 392 3.15 6.30 14.60
CA VAL A 392 4.57 6.71 14.67
C VAL A 392 4.73 8.09 15.33
N HIS A 393 3.82 9.01 15.04
CA HIS A 393 3.84 10.38 15.57
C HIS A 393 3.54 10.44 17.08
N ILE A 394 2.55 9.67 17.56
CA ILE A 394 2.24 9.52 19.00
C ILE A 394 3.41 8.83 19.73
N HIS A 395 4.03 7.85 19.07
CA HIS A 395 5.18 7.10 19.60
C HIS A 395 4.93 6.51 21.00
N PRO A 396 3.91 5.64 21.17
CA PRO A 396 3.43 5.22 22.50
C PRO A 396 4.35 4.23 23.22
N PHE A 397 5.29 3.59 22.54
CA PHE A 397 6.16 2.54 23.10
C PHE A 397 7.61 3.02 23.25
N ILE A 398 8.40 2.34 24.08
CA ILE A 398 9.83 2.67 24.27
C ILE A 398 10.67 2.31 23.04
N ASP A 399 10.34 1.19 22.40
CA ASP A 399 10.87 0.70 21.13
C ASP A 399 9.74 -0.02 20.37
N GLY A 400 9.95 -0.46 19.13
CA GLY A 400 8.98 -1.25 18.37
C GLY A 400 7.91 -0.43 17.66
N ASN A 401 7.91 0.90 17.81
CA ASN A 401 6.93 1.81 17.18
C ASN A 401 6.90 1.68 15.66
N GLY A 402 8.06 1.75 14.99
CA GLY A 402 8.14 1.63 13.53
C GLY A 402 7.61 0.28 13.01
N ARG A 403 8.04 -0.82 13.66
CA ARG A 403 7.61 -2.19 13.32
C ARG A 403 6.11 -2.37 13.52
N THR A 404 5.57 -1.90 14.65
CA THR A 404 4.14 -1.98 14.98
C THR A 404 3.30 -1.16 14.03
N SER A 405 3.73 0.06 13.66
CA SER A 405 3.01 0.90 12.69
C SER A 405 2.96 0.31 11.29
N ARG A 406 4.05 -0.31 10.82
CA ARG A 406 4.06 -1.02 9.53
C ARG A 406 3.17 -2.26 9.55
N LEU A 407 3.11 -2.97 10.67
CA LEU A 407 2.18 -4.09 10.84
C LEU A 407 0.73 -3.63 10.87
N LEU A 408 0.40 -2.57 11.62
CA LEU A 408 -0.95 -2.00 11.64
C LEU A 408 -1.39 -1.54 10.26
N MET A 409 -0.51 -0.86 9.52
CA MET A 409 -0.74 -0.48 8.11
C MET A 409 -1.10 -1.70 7.26
N ASN A 410 -0.32 -2.78 7.36
CA ASN A 410 -0.57 -4.00 6.59
C ASN A 410 -1.85 -4.72 7.03
N THR A 411 -2.18 -4.72 8.32
CA THR A 411 -3.46 -5.25 8.81
C THR A 411 -4.64 -4.54 8.12
N LEU A 412 -4.60 -3.20 8.04
CA LEU A 412 -5.67 -2.42 7.40
C LEU A 412 -5.74 -2.69 5.88
N LEU A 413 -4.60 -2.81 5.21
CA LEU A 413 -4.54 -3.14 3.78
C LEU A 413 -5.06 -4.55 3.49
N MET A 414 -4.65 -5.54 4.29
CA MET A 414 -5.11 -6.93 4.16
C MET A 414 -6.61 -7.05 4.36
N ARG A 415 -7.18 -6.32 5.32
CA ARG A 415 -8.63 -6.23 5.53
C ARG A 415 -9.38 -5.63 4.34
N ALA A 416 -8.71 -4.79 3.55
CA ALA A 416 -9.24 -4.20 2.32
C ALA A 416 -8.89 -5.00 1.06
N GLY A 417 -8.40 -6.24 1.20
CA GLY A 417 -8.06 -7.13 0.08
C GLY A 417 -6.73 -6.84 -0.61
N TYR A 418 -5.94 -5.91 -0.09
CA TYR A 418 -4.57 -5.66 -0.60
C TYR A 418 -3.57 -6.65 0.00
N PRO A 419 -2.52 -7.05 -0.73
CA PRO A 419 -1.43 -7.81 -0.14
C PRO A 419 -0.65 -6.96 0.88
N PRO A 420 0.03 -7.59 1.87
CA PRO A 420 0.86 -6.86 2.82
C PRO A 420 2.00 -6.14 2.08
N VAL A 421 2.11 -4.83 2.29
CA VAL A 421 3.06 -3.97 1.59
C VAL A 421 4.45 -4.13 2.19
N ILE A 422 5.45 -4.16 1.31
CA ILE A 422 6.87 -4.21 1.66
C ILE A 422 7.49 -2.84 1.42
N ILE A 423 7.99 -2.20 2.47
CA ILE A 423 8.82 -1.00 2.36
C ILE A 423 10.28 -1.45 2.30
N PRO A 424 10.99 -1.32 1.17
CA PRO A 424 12.35 -1.83 1.04
C PRO A 424 13.31 -1.06 1.96
N LYS A 425 14.18 -1.78 2.68
CA LYS A 425 15.18 -1.16 3.57
C LYS A 425 16.13 -0.19 2.85
N GLN A 426 16.35 -0.39 1.56
CA GLN A 426 17.12 0.52 0.70
C GLN A 426 16.47 1.91 0.59
N GLN A 427 15.16 2.00 0.82
CA GLN A 427 14.39 3.25 0.82
C GLN A 427 14.23 3.85 2.22
N ARG A 428 14.98 3.37 3.22
CA ARG A 428 14.97 3.89 4.61
C ARG A 428 15.07 5.42 4.66
N HIS A 429 15.97 6.02 3.88
CA HIS A 429 16.10 7.48 3.83
C HIS A 429 14.81 8.15 3.33
N LYS A 430 14.25 7.69 2.21
CA LYS A 430 12.99 8.26 1.65
C LYS A 430 11.83 8.10 2.63
N TYR A 431 11.74 6.95 3.29
CA TYR A 431 10.72 6.68 4.31
C TYR A 431 10.77 7.71 5.46
N TYR A 432 11.94 7.95 6.06
CA TYR A 432 12.07 8.96 7.12
C TYR A 432 11.90 10.40 6.60
N GLN A 433 12.35 10.69 5.38
CA GLN A 433 12.16 11.99 4.75
C GLN A 433 10.66 12.33 4.62
N TYR A 434 9.84 11.39 4.16
CA TYR A 434 8.39 11.63 4.03
C TYR A 434 7.66 11.69 5.37
N LEU A 435 8.12 10.97 6.39
CA LEU A 435 7.63 11.16 7.76
C LEU A 435 7.96 12.56 8.30
N GLN A 436 9.15 13.07 8.00
CA GLN A 436 9.54 14.44 8.39
C GLN A 436 8.67 15.49 7.69
N ILE A 437 8.41 15.33 6.38
CA ILE A 437 7.52 16.22 5.64
C ILE A 437 6.08 16.16 6.18
N ALA A 438 5.63 14.97 6.63
CA ALA A 438 4.33 14.81 7.29
C ALA A 438 4.28 15.55 8.64
N ASN A 439 5.36 15.52 9.43
CA ASN A 439 5.47 16.30 10.68
C ASN A 439 5.44 17.82 10.44
N GLU A 440 5.91 18.26 9.26
CA GLU A 440 5.84 19.66 8.79
C GLU A 440 4.45 20.04 8.22
N GLY A 441 3.55 19.06 8.08
CA GLY A 441 2.14 19.27 7.74
C GLY A 441 1.68 18.69 6.41
N ASP A 442 2.58 18.13 5.58
CA ASP A 442 2.18 17.49 4.31
C ASP A 442 2.35 15.97 4.35
N ILE A 443 1.26 15.24 4.56
CA ILE A 443 1.28 13.78 4.56
C ILE A 443 1.20 13.15 3.16
N ARG A 444 0.84 13.93 2.13
CA ARG A 444 0.57 13.39 0.79
C ARG A 444 1.79 12.69 0.17
N PRO A 445 3.04 13.18 0.31
CA PRO A 445 4.22 12.45 -0.14
C PRO A 445 4.36 11.07 0.52
N PHE A 446 4.04 10.94 1.81
CA PHE A 446 4.07 9.66 2.51
C PHE A 446 2.99 8.71 1.98
N VAL A 447 1.76 9.19 1.73
CA VAL A 447 0.69 8.39 1.11
C VAL A 447 1.10 7.89 -0.27
N ARG A 448 1.67 8.76 -1.11
CA ARG A 448 2.16 8.38 -2.46
C ARG A 448 3.29 7.35 -2.37
N PHE A 449 4.17 7.48 -1.40
CA PHE A 449 5.23 6.50 -1.15
C PHE A 449 4.68 5.12 -0.77
N ILE A 450 3.66 5.06 0.08
CA ILE A 450 2.98 3.80 0.39
C ILE A 450 2.26 3.25 -0.85
N ALA A 451 1.65 4.10 -1.67
CA ALA A 451 1.08 3.70 -2.95
C ALA A 451 2.14 3.13 -3.92
N ASP A 452 3.33 3.74 -4.03
CA ASP A 452 4.46 3.22 -4.81
C ASP A 452 4.89 1.81 -4.33
N CYS A 453 4.96 1.61 -3.01
CA CYS A 453 5.33 0.32 -2.43
C CYS A 453 4.23 -0.73 -2.65
N THR A 454 2.96 -0.31 -2.57
CA THR A 454 1.79 -1.16 -2.84
C THR A 454 1.78 -1.61 -4.29
N GLU A 455 2.03 -0.70 -5.22
CA GLU A 455 2.13 -0.97 -6.64
C GLU A 455 3.20 -2.04 -6.94
N LYS A 456 4.42 -1.84 -6.46
CA LYS A 456 5.52 -2.80 -6.66
C LYS A 456 5.21 -4.17 -6.07
N THR A 457 4.51 -4.19 -4.93
CA THR A 457 4.08 -5.44 -4.29
C THR A 457 3.05 -6.15 -5.18
N LEU A 458 2.03 -5.44 -5.66
CA LEU A 458 1.01 -5.99 -6.57
C LEU A 458 1.64 -6.48 -7.89
N ASP A 459 2.51 -5.69 -8.49
CA ASP A 459 3.21 -6.03 -9.73
C ASP A 459 4.06 -7.30 -9.56
N LEU A 460 4.72 -7.47 -8.42
CA LEU A 460 5.47 -8.69 -8.11
C LEU A 460 4.57 -9.93 -8.06
N TYR A 461 3.40 -9.84 -7.42
CA TYR A 461 2.44 -10.95 -7.38
C TYR A 461 1.85 -11.25 -8.76
N LEU A 462 1.41 -10.22 -9.49
CA LEU A 462 0.84 -10.36 -10.83
C LEU A 462 1.86 -10.91 -11.82
N TRP A 463 3.11 -10.43 -11.77
CA TRP A 463 4.19 -10.96 -12.59
C TRP A 463 4.49 -12.42 -12.27
N ALA A 464 4.59 -12.79 -10.98
CA ALA A 464 4.88 -14.16 -10.56
C ALA A 464 3.76 -15.15 -10.92
N THR A 465 2.53 -14.67 -11.08
CA THR A 465 1.35 -15.49 -11.41
C THR A 465 0.93 -15.41 -12.87
N SER A 466 1.58 -14.55 -13.65
CA SER A 466 1.39 -14.49 -15.09
C SER A 466 1.92 -15.77 -15.73
N ASP A 467 1.10 -16.40 -16.58
CA ASP A 467 1.49 -17.64 -17.24
C ASP A 467 2.68 -17.38 -18.20
N LEU A 468 3.81 -18.04 -17.92
CA LEU A 468 5.03 -18.03 -18.76
C LEU A 468 4.84 -18.37 -20.26
N PRO A 469 3.84 -19.14 -20.75
CA PRO A 469 3.71 -19.48 -22.18
C PRO A 469 3.60 -18.27 -23.10
N GLN A 470 2.99 -17.16 -22.65
CA GLN A 470 2.95 -15.92 -23.43
C GLN A 470 4.32 -15.24 -23.51
N GLN A 471 5.13 -15.31 -22.46
CA GLN A 471 6.49 -14.76 -22.45
C GLN A 471 7.44 -15.64 -23.27
N ILE A 472 7.34 -16.97 -23.22
CA ILE A 472 8.12 -17.88 -24.07
C ILE A 472 7.78 -17.63 -25.55
N SER A 473 6.49 -17.48 -25.90
CA SER A 473 6.10 -17.20 -27.28
C SER A 473 6.60 -15.82 -27.76
N MET A 474 6.60 -14.80 -26.89
CA MET A 474 7.21 -13.51 -27.22
C MET A 474 8.74 -13.56 -27.31
N LEU A 475 9.41 -14.35 -26.47
CA LEU A 475 10.85 -14.59 -26.51
C LEU A 475 11.27 -15.37 -27.76
N GLU A 476 10.54 -16.43 -28.12
CA GLU A 476 10.71 -17.14 -29.40
C GLU A 476 10.46 -16.21 -30.59
N GLN A 477 9.45 -15.34 -30.53
CA GLN A 477 9.22 -14.36 -31.58
C GLN A 477 10.35 -13.33 -31.68
N THR A 478 10.91 -12.87 -30.55
CA THR A 478 12.04 -11.93 -30.56
C THR A 478 13.33 -12.60 -31.02
N GLU A 479 13.62 -13.83 -30.59
CA GLU A 479 14.75 -14.62 -31.09
C GLU A 479 14.65 -14.87 -32.59
N ASN A 480 13.46 -15.24 -33.10
CA ASN A 480 13.24 -15.42 -34.53
C ASN A 480 13.36 -14.09 -35.31
N THR A 481 12.95 -12.97 -34.71
CA THR A 481 13.09 -11.64 -35.33
C THR A 481 14.55 -11.20 -35.37
N LEU A 482 15.32 -11.45 -34.31
CA LEU A 482 16.75 -11.17 -34.23
C LEU A 482 17.56 -12.06 -35.18
N ALA A 483 17.23 -13.35 -35.29
CA ALA A 483 17.85 -14.27 -36.23
C ALA A 483 17.57 -13.88 -37.71
N ASN A 484 16.40 -13.31 -38.00
CA ASN A 484 16.08 -12.77 -39.32
C ASN A 484 16.85 -11.48 -39.64
N ILE A 485 17.12 -10.64 -38.63
CA ILE A 485 17.95 -9.44 -38.79
C ILE A 485 19.41 -9.83 -39.07
N ASP A 486 19.96 -10.85 -38.39
CA ASP A 486 21.31 -11.37 -38.67
C ASP A 486 21.45 -11.98 -40.07
N LYS A 487 20.38 -12.62 -40.58
CA LYS A 487 20.31 -13.08 -41.97
C LYS A 487 20.28 -11.95 -43.01
N LEU A 488 19.79 -10.78 -42.65
CA LEU A 488 19.78 -9.58 -43.51
C LEU A 488 21.12 -8.84 -43.48
N LEU A 489 21.90 -9.00 -42.41
CA LEU A 489 23.21 -8.35 -42.21
C LEU A 489 24.39 -9.20 -42.70
N THR A 490 24.17 -10.46 -43.09
CA THR A 490 25.20 -11.33 -43.66
C THR A 490 25.20 -11.23 -45.20
N PRO A 491 26.19 -10.57 -45.83
CA PRO A 491 26.26 -10.50 -47.28
C PRO A 491 26.62 -11.88 -47.83
N THR A 492 25.74 -12.42 -48.69
CA THR A 492 26.04 -13.58 -49.52
C THR A 492 27.19 -13.24 -50.46
N VAL A 493 28.39 -13.74 -50.13
CA VAL A 493 29.55 -13.68 -51.04
C VAL A 493 29.26 -14.58 -52.24
N THR A 494 28.75 -13.98 -53.30
CA THR A 494 28.77 -14.56 -54.65
C THR A 494 30.07 -14.09 -55.32
N GLY A 495 31.05 -14.99 -55.42
CA GLY A 495 32.31 -14.71 -56.10
C GLY A 495 32.15 -14.74 -57.63
N PRO A 496 32.81 -13.84 -58.39
CA PRO A 496 32.74 -13.86 -59.84
C PRO A 496 33.78 -14.82 -60.43
N ALA A 497 33.36 -15.52 -61.48
CA ALA A 497 34.24 -16.24 -62.38
C ALA A 497 35.07 -15.25 -63.22
N THR A 498 36.40 -15.41 -63.26
CA THR A 498 37.18 -15.08 -64.46
C THR A 498 38.38 -16.00 -64.63
N ASP A 499 38.45 -16.51 -65.84
CA ASP A 499 39.45 -17.32 -66.50
C ASP A 499 40.75 -16.52 -66.74
N LYS A 500 41.92 -17.14 -66.51
CA LYS A 500 43.13 -16.97 -67.32
C LYS A 500 44.25 -17.94 -66.96
N THR A 501 44.61 -18.68 -68.00
CA THR A 501 45.65 -19.69 -68.21
C THR A 501 47.11 -19.19 -68.18
N VAL A 502 47.99 -20.13 -67.77
CA VAL A 502 49.37 -20.42 -68.27
C VAL A 502 50.55 -19.61 -67.70
N LYS A 503 51.45 -20.26 -66.93
CA LYS A 503 52.75 -20.84 -67.41
C LYS A 503 53.60 -21.52 -66.30
N THR A 504 53.93 -22.79 -66.57
CA THR A 504 55.24 -23.49 -66.37
C THR A 504 55.84 -23.75 -64.97
N SER A 505 55.96 -25.05 -64.66
CA SER A 505 56.86 -25.73 -63.69
C SER A 505 58.34 -25.69 -64.13
N PRO A 506 59.32 -26.09 -63.28
CA PRO A 506 59.68 -27.51 -63.03
C PRO A 506 59.89 -27.87 -61.53
N ALA A 507 59.48 -29.07 -61.07
CA ALA A 507 60.30 -30.26 -60.72
C ALA A 507 61.52 -29.97 -59.80
N THR A 508 61.78 -30.65 -58.67
CA THR A 508 62.11 -32.10 -58.56
C THR A 508 62.32 -32.48 -57.06
N THR A 509 61.76 -33.64 -56.63
CA THR A 509 62.24 -34.64 -55.61
C THR A 509 62.56 -34.22 -54.15
N THR A 510 62.39 -34.98 -53.07
CA THR A 510 61.94 -36.36 -52.75
C THR A 510 61.97 -36.52 -51.21
N ASN A 511 61.18 -37.48 -50.70
CA ASN A 511 61.40 -38.32 -49.51
C ASN A 511 60.41 -38.19 -48.33
N VAL A 512 59.75 -39.33 -48.12
CA VAL A 512 58.88 -39.87 -47.05
C VAL A 512 59.45 -41.30 -46.82
N PRO A 513 59.17 -42.13 -45.76
CA PRO A 513 58.37 -41.99 -44.52
C PRO A 513 59.06 -42.52 -43.23
N SER A 514 58.40 -42.35 -42.07
CA SER A 514 58.26 -43.39 -41.02
C SER A 514 57.18 -42.93 -40.02
N SER A 515 55.96 -43.51 -40.02
CA SER A 515 55.49 -44.66 -39.20
C SER A 515 55.46 -44.37 -37.68
N LYS A 516 54.45 -44.68 -36.87
CA LYS A 516 53.21 -45.46 -37.03
C LYS A 516 52.40 -45.35 -35.71
N SER A 517 51.08 -45.16 -35.85
CA SER A 517 49.99 -45.88 -35.16
C SER A 517 49.90 -45.99 -33.62
N ASN A 518 48.72 -45.63 -33.06
CA ASN A 518 47.75 -46.64 -32.66
C ASN A 518 46.32 -46.09 -32.48
N GLN A 519 45.38 -46.92 -32.90
CA GLN A 519 43.93 -46.78 -32.98
C GLN A 519 43.27 -47.54 -31.81
N ASN A 520 42.10 -47.05 -31.36
CA ASN A 520 40.84 -47.76 -31.07
C ASN A 520 40.83 -48.95 -30.06
N ASN A 521 39.76 -49.25 -29.29
CA ASN A 521 38.32 -49.15 -29.52
C ASN A 521 37.52 -49.56 -28.24
N ASN A 522 36.31 -49.00 -28.02
CA ASN A 522 35.02 -49.65 -27.65
C ASN A 522 34.85 -50.48 -26.34
N ILE A 523 33.71 -50.61 -25.62
CA ILE A 523 32.25 -50.48 -25.89
C ILE A 523 31.40 -50.60 -24.56
N LEU A 524 30.22 -49.91 -24.49
CA LEU A 524 28.87 -50.14 -23.85
C LEU A 524 28.73 -50.68 -22.38
N GLU A 525 27.68 -50.52 -21.56
CA GLU A 525 26.24 -50.12 -21.63
C GLU A 525 25.66 -50.02 -20.18
N GLY A 526 24.51 -49.36 -19.94
CA GLY A 526 23.55 -49.76 -18.88
C GLY A 526 22.96 -48.68 -17.93
N ASP A 527 21.66 -48.39 -18.09
CA ASP A 527 20.75 -47.60 -17.23
C ASP A 527 20.43 -48.23 -15.86
N PHE A 528 20.12 -47.42 -14.82
CA PHE A 528 19.08 -47.76 -13.82
C PHE A 528 18.64 -46.56 -12.94
N PHE A 529 17.32 -46.34 -12.87
CA PHE A 529 16.58 -45.51 -11.92
C PHE A 529 16.35 -46.31 -10.63
N ASP A 530 16.53 -45.76 -9.43
CA ASP A 530 15.73 -46.24 -8.28
C ASP A 530 15.46 -45.16 -7.22
N SER A 531 14.21 -45.18 -6.79
CA SER A 531 13.56 -44.43 -5.72
C SER A 531 13.66 -45.20 -4.42
N GLY A 532 14.02 -44.54 -3.32
CA GLY A 532 14.08 -45.16 -1.99
C GLY A 532 13.50 -44.27 -0.90
N SER A 533 12.22 -44.48 -0.61
CA SER A 533 11.57 -44.14 0.65
C SER A 533 12.14 -44.98 1.81
N GLY A 534 12.34 -44.37 2.97
CA GLY A 534 12.69 -45.09 4.20
C GLY A 534 12.49 -44.25 5.46
N GLU A 535 11.31 -44.37 6.07
CA GLU A 535 11.09 -44.13 7.50
C GLU A 535 11.92 -45.10 8.32
N ILE A 536 12.60 -44.66 9.40
CA ILE A 536 12.80 -45.45 10.63
C ILE A 536 12.88 -44.51 11.85
N SER A 537 11.91 -44.71 12.76
CA SER A 537 11.80 -44.46 14.21
C SER A 537 12.16 -43.12 14.86
#